data_AF-A0A7X4WDI2-F1
#
_entry.id   AF-A0A7X4WDI2-F1
#
_cell.length_a   1.000
_cell.length_b   1.000
_cell.length_c   1.000
_cell.angle_alpha   90.00
_cell.angle_beta   90.00
_cell.angle_gamma   90.00
#
_symmetry.space_group_name_H-M   'P 1'
#
loop_
_entity.id
_entity.type
_entity.pdbx_description
1 polymer ?
#
loop_
_entity_poly.entity_id
_entity_poly.type
_entity_poly.pdbx_seq_one_letter_code
_entity_poly.pdbx_strand_id
1 'polypeptide(L)'
;MKLINQSFNEWVIGDKTGYFAVPDDFAPLLRKPSQGYQWLWIDFEALQYIEAPKYLYNKKTKERIRVFAPEQISHPDVTEEEPTFEPGEVWSEIERAWMINKQAQFEWEVSQINETRRQLYAKVVDPLMNEARMLRLNNDADGIAQAEKNELQAQEWYKQIKIDHPWPEHPQLETQTT
;
A
#
# COMPACT_ATOMS: atom_id res chain seq x y z
N MET A 1 6.93 -21.91 -18.32
CA MET A 1 5.48 -22.00 -18.15
C MET A 1 4.85 -20.78 -18.82
N LYS A 2 4.40 -20.92 -20.08
CA LYS A 2 3.71 -19.87 -20.85
C LYS A 2 2.25 -20.31 -20.96
N LEU A 3 1.39 -19.87 -20.04
CA LEU A 3 -0.05 -20.11 -20.14
C LEU A 3 -0.65 -19.06 -21.10
N ILE A 4 -0.55 -19.45 -22.38
CA ILE A 4 -1.51 -19.29 -23.47
C ILE A 4 -2.61 -18.23 -23.25
N ASN A 5 -2.42 -17.05 -23.86
CA ASN A 5 -3.50 -16.18 -24.34
C ASN A 5 -4.24 -16.91 -25.49
N GLN A 6 -5.16 -17.81 -25.17
CA GLN A 6 -6.14 -18.29 -26.15
C GLN A 6 -7.41 -17.48 -25.96
N SER A 7 -7.57 -16.45 -26.77
CA SER A 7 -8.86 -15.81 -26.98
C SER A 7 -9.78 -16.86 -27.63
N PHE A 8 -10.73 -17.39 -26.86
CA PHE A 8 -11.83 -18.15 -27.42
C PHE A 8 -12.83 -17.17 -28.03
N ASN A 9 -12.84 -17.09 -29.36
CA ASN A 9 -13.92 -16.43 -30.10
C ASN A 9 -15.12 -17.40 -30.13
N GLU A 10 -15.82 -17.55 -29.00
CA GLU A 10 -17.16 -18.14 -29.05
C GLU A 10 -18.10 -17.11 -29.67
N TRP A 11 -18.52 -17.41 -30.89
CA TRP A 11 -19.52 -16.65 -31.62
C TRP A 11 -20.87 -16.83 -30.93
N VAL A 12 -21.17 -15.98 -29.95
CA VAL A 12 -22.56 -15.73 -29.57
C VAL A 12 -23.16 -14.83 -30.65
N ILE A 13 -24.10 -15.39 -31.40
CA ILE A 13 -24.87 -14.71 -32.44
C ILE A 13 -25.54 -13.48 -31.81
N GLY A 14 -25.10 -12.27 -32.18
CA GLY A 14 -25.89 -11.05 -31.98
C GLY A 14 -25.11 -9.77 -31.68
N ASP A 15 -24.11 -9.80 -30.80
CA ASP A 15 -23.40 -8.59 -30.37
C ASP A 15 -21.90 -8.84 -30.25
N LYS A 16 -21.08 -7.98 -30.88
CA LYS A 16 -19.62 -8.07 -30.94
C LYS A 16 -18.97 -7.74 -29.60
N THR A 17 -19.22 -8.56 -28.59
CA THR A 17 -18.55 -8.47 -27.30
C THR A 17 -17.63 -9.67 -27.17
N GLY A 18 -16.31 -9.47 -27.19
CA GLY A 18 -15.36 -10.55 -26.97
C GLY A 18 -15.22 -10.87 -25.47
N TYR A 19 -14.89 -12.10 -25.12
CA TYR A 19 -14.73 -12.49 -23.71
C TYR A 19 -13.30 -12.93 -23.41
N PHE A 20 -12.82 -12.62 -22.20
CA PHE A 20 -11.62 -13.21 -21.65
C PHE A 20 -11.99 -14.12 -20.50
N ALA A 21 -11.69 -15.42 -20.63
CA ALA A 21 -11.86 -16.40 -19.57
C ALA A 21 -10.84 -16.14 -18.45
N VAL A 22 -11.33 -15.95 -17.23
CA VAL A 22 -10.51 -15.79 -16.02
C VAL A 22 -10.79 -16.96 -15.09
N PRO A 23 -9.76 -17.73 -14.69
CA PRO A 23 -9.94 -18.74 -13.65
C PRO A 23 -10.44 -18.08 -12.37
N ASP A 24 -11.38 -18.73 -11.70
CA ASP A 24 -11.90 -18.36 -10.39
C ASP A 24 -10.80 -18.18 -9.33
N ASP A 25 -9.72 -18.94 -9.41
CA ASP A 25 -8.54 -18.80 -8.55
C ASP A 25 -7.73 -17.50 -8.77
N PHE A 26 -7.86 -16.83 -9.91
CA PHE A 26 -7.06 -15.63 -10.18
C PHE A 26 -7.56 -14.41 -9.38
N ALA A 27 -6.62 -13.59 -8.91
CA ALA A 27 -6.93 -12.26 -8.39
C ALA A 27 -7.54 -11.41 -9.54
N PRO A 28 -8.50 -10.52 -9.25
CA PRO A 28 -9.10 -9.69 -10.28
C PRO A 28 -8.00 -8.90 -10.98
N LEU A 29 -7.92 -9.08 -12.30
CA LEU A 29 -7.01 -8.30 -13.13
C LEU A 29 -7.39 -6.83 -12.93
N LEU A 30 -6.48 -6.04 -12.35
CA LEU A 30 -6.67 -4.60 -12.07
C LEU A 30 -6.89 -3.75 -13.34
N ARG A 31 -6.98 -4.37 -14.52
CA ARG A 31 -7.29 -3.72 -15.79
C ARG A 31 -8.70 -4.09 -16.21
N LYS A 32 -9.47 -3.07 -16.56
CA LYS A 32 -10.71 -3.26 -17.33
C LYS A 32 -10.36 -3.90 -18.68
N PRO A 33 -11.23 -4.75 -19.25
CA PRO A 33 -11.01 -5.27 -20.59
C PRO A 33 -10.93 -4.12 -21.59
N SER A 34 -10.24 -4.34 -22.71
CA SER A 34 -10.28 -3.41 -23.84
C SER A 34 -11.71 -3.17 -24.31
N GLN A 35 -11.97 -1.99 -24.88
CA GLN A 35 -13.30 -1.61 -25.37
C GLN A 35 -13.89 -2.69 -26.28
N GLY A 36 -15.11 -3.15 -25.96
CA GLY A 36 -15.77 -4.26 -26.65
C GLY A 36 -15.47 -5.65 -26.10
N TYR A 37 -14.80 -5.77 -24.94
CA TYR A 37 -14.57 -7.06 -24.28
C TYR A 37 -15.12 -7.08 -22.84
N GLN A 38 -15.48 -8.27 -22.36
CA GLN A 38 -15.93 -8.51 -20.98
C GLN A 38 -15.11 -9.64 -20.31
N TRP A 39 -14.95 -9.58 -19.00
CA TRP A 39 -14.39 -10.69 -18.22
C TRP A 39 -15.46 -11.76 -18.03
N LEU A 40 -15.07 -13.02 -18.22
CA LEU A 40 -15.93 -14.17 -18.03
C LEU A 40 -15.25 -15.11 -17.04
N TRP A 41 -15.83 -15.25 -15.85
CA TRP A 41 -15.26 -16.07 -14.80
C TRP A 41 -15.71 -17.52 -14.97
N ILE A 42 -14.74 -18.43 -14.92
CA ILE A 42 -14.96 -19.86 -15.12
C ILE A 42 -14.39 -20.60 -13.92
N ASP A 43 -15.22 -21.42 -13.29
CA ASP A 43 -14.76 -22.49 -12.40
C ASP A 43 -14.21 -23.61 -13.30
N PHE A 44 -12.89 -23.82 -13.26
CA PHE A 44 -12.22 -24.81 -14.10
C PHE A 44 -12.47 -26.25 -13.63
N GLU A 45 -12.82 -26.48 -12.37
CA GLU A 45 -13.17 -27.80 -11.86
C GLU A 45 -14.60 -28.20 -12.25
N ALA A 46 -15.53 -27.26 -12.19
CA ALA A 46 -16.93 -27.48 -12.57
C ALA A 46 -17.20 -27.32 -14.07
N LEU A 47 -16.26 -26.71 -14.82
CA LEU A 47 -16.42 -26.30 -16.23
C LEU A 47 -17.68 -25.45 -16.43
N GLN A 48 -17.99 -24.60 -15.47
CA GLN A 48 -19.21 -23.78 -15.46
C GLN A 48 -18.86 -22.30 -15.39
N TYR A 49 -19.69 -21.51 -16.09
CA TYR A 49 -19.70 -20.07 -15.94
C TYR A 49 -20.17 -19.73 -14.52
N ILE A 50 -19.41 -18.87 -13.86
CA ILE A 50 -19.78 -18.34 -12.56
C ILE A 50 -19.90 -16.82 -12.65
N GLU A 51 -20.78 -16.24 -11.84
CA GLU A 51 -20.78 -14.79 -11.65
C GLU A 51 -19.42 -14.35 -11.11
N ALA A 52 -19.01 -13.13 -11.46
CA ALA A 52 -17.76 -12.57 -10.95
C ALA A 52 -17.77 -12.64 -9.41
N PRO A 53 -16.66 -13.08 -8.78
CA PRO A 53 -16.60 -13.14 -7.34
C PRO A 53 -16.83 -11.74 -6.77
N LYS A 54 -17.76 -11.65 -5.83
CA LYS A 54 -17.97 -10.46 -5.02
C LYS A 54 -17.10 -10.58 -3.76
N TYR A 55 -16.93 -9.46 -3.07
CA TYR A 55 -16.13 -9.41 -1.87
C TYR A 55 -16.94 -8.88 -0.70
N LEU A 56 -16.81 -9.58 0.42
CA LEU A 56 -17.21 -9.09 1.73
C LEU A 56 -15.94 -8.78 2.53
N TYR A 57 -16.09 -7.97 3.56
CA TYR A 57 -15.00 -7.58 4.44
C TYR A 57 -15.34 -7.90 5.88
N ASN A 58 -14.39 -8.46 6.59
CA ASN A 58 -14.52 -8.67 8.02
C ASN A 58 -14.49 -7.31 8.73
N LYS A 59 -15.55 -7.00 9.49
CA LYS A 59 -15.66 -5.72 10.20
C LYS A 59 -14.57 -5.52 11.25
N LYS A 60 -13.98 -6.58 11.80
CA LYS A 60 -12.94 -6.55 12.85
C LYS A 60 -11.50 -6.61 12.33
N THR A 61 -11.25 -7.38 11.27
CA THR A 61 -9.89 -7.56 10.75
C THR A 61 -9.63 -6.74 9.48
N LYS A 62 -10.69 -6.20 8.86
CA LYS A 62 -10.67 -5.56 7.53
C LYS A 62 -10.18 -6.47 6.42
N GLU A 63 -10.09 -7.78 6.68
CA GLU A 63 -9.68 -8.76 5.69
C GLU A 63 -10.78 -8.98 4.66
N ARG A 64 -10.34 -9.15 3.40
CA ARG A 64 -11.22 -9.40 2.26
C ARG A 64 -11.57 -10.88 2.17
N ILE A 65 -12.86 -11.16 2.10
CA ILE A 65 -13.45 -12.50 1.96
C ILE A 65 -14.07 -12.60 0.56
N ARG A 66 -13.59 -13.55 -0.24
CA ARG A 66 -14.15 -13.82 -1.58
C ARG A 66 -15.43 -14.64 -1.43
N VAL A 67 -16.50 -14.22 -2.10
CA VAL A 67 -17.81 -14.90 -2.07
C VAL A 67 -18.48 -14.88 -3.45
N PHE A 68 -19.23 -15.94 -3.76
CA PHE A 68 -19.95 -16.07 -5.04
C PHE A 68 -21.45 -15.72 -4.93
N ALA A 69 -21.99 -15.63 -3.71
CA ALA A 69 -23.37 -15.23 -3.43
C ALA A 69 -23.43 -14.41 -2.12
N PRO A 70 -22.92 -13.16 -2.09
CA PRO A 70 -22.89 -12.34 -0.88
C PRO A 70 -24.28 -12.09 -0.30
N GLU A 71 -25.33 -12.02 -1.13
CA GLU A 71 -26.70 -11.75 -0.69
C GLU A 71 -27.24 -12.86 0.22
N GLN A 72 -26.65 -14.05 0.17
CA GLN A 72 -27.01 -15.20 1.01
C GLN A 72 -26.18 -15.24 2.31
N ILE A 73 -25.16 -14.40 2.46
CA ILE A 73 -24.25 -14.36 3.60
C ILE A 73 -24.63 -13.17 4.48
N SER A 74 -25.65 -13.36 5.31
CA SER A 74 -25.97 -12.43 6.40
C SER A 74 -25.22 -12.86 7.66
N HIS A 75 -24.02 -12.33 7.86
CA HIS A 75 -23.25 -12.51 9.09
C HIS A 75 -23.03 -11.15 9.77
N PRO A 76 -23.27 -11.01 11.09
CA PRO A 76 -23.17 -9.71 11.77
C PRO A 76 -21.79 -9.06 11.66
N ASP A 77 -20.73 -9.88 11.50
CA ASP A 77 -19.34 -9.43 11.44
C ASP A 77 -18.80 -9.16 10.02
N VAL A 78 -19.63 -9.21 8.97
CA VAL A 78 -19.20 -8.93 7.59
C VAL A 78 -19.97 -7.78 6.96
N THR A 79 -19.34 -7.07 6.03
CA THR A 79 -19.93 -5.96 5.27
C THR A 79 -19.53 -6.03 3.79
N GLU A 80 -20.39 -5.56 2.89
CA GLU A 80 -20.04 -5.36 1.47
C GLU A 80 -19.17 -4.11 1.26
N GLU A 81 -19.25 -3.16 2.20
CA GLU A 81 -18.49 -1.92 2.14
C GLU A 81 -17.01 -2.18 2.43
N GLU A 82 -16.15 -1.81 1.48
CA GLU A 82 -14.71 -1.90 1.66
C GLU A 82 -14.28 -0.97 2.81
N PRO A 83 -13.65 -1.52 3.87
CA PRO A 83 -13.25 -0.73 5.02
C PRO A 83 -12.07 0.17 4.62
N THR A 84 -12.21 1.47 4.87
CA THR A 84 -11.08 2.40 4.83
C THR A 84 -10.12 2.11 5.97
N PHE A 85 -8.82 2.27 5.72
CA PHE A 85 -7.80 2.28 6.78
C PHE A 85 -7.40 3.72 7.08
N GLU A 86 -7.64 4.17 8.30
CA GLU A 86 -7.19 5.44 8.83
C GLU A 86 -6.04 5.21 9.85
N PRO A 87 -5.02 6.08 9.86
CA PRO A 87 -3.95 6.01 10.84
C PRO A 87 -4.45 5.99 12.28
N GLY A 88 -3.96 5.03 13.07
CA GLY A 88 -4.31 4.91 14.49
C GLY A 88 -5.64 4.24 14.78
N GLU A 89 -6.33 3.69 13.77
CA GLU A 89 -7.50 2.84 14.02
C GLU A 89 -7.13 1.58 14.79
N VAL A 90 -7.87 1.33 15.87
CA VAL A 90 -7.80 0.12 16.68
C VAL A 90 -9.22 -0.40 16.91
N TRP A 91 -9.41 -1.71 16.78
CA TRP A 91 -10.69 -2.33 17.10
C TRP A 91 -10.92 -2.29 18.62
N SER A 92 -12.04 -1.67 19.04
CA SER A 92 -12.49 -1.68 20.44
C SER A 92 -13.45 -2.84 20.66
N GLU A 93 -13.08 -3.80 21.51
CA GLU A 93 -13.99 -4.90 21.89
C GLU A 93 -15.16 -4.42 22.79
N ILE A 94 -15.00 -3.27 23.46
CA ILE A 94 -16.03 -2.68 24.33
C ILE A 94 -17.10 -1.99 23.49
N GLU A 95 -16.68 -1.08 22.61
CA GLU A 95 -17.60 -0.31 21.75
C GLU A 95 -18.03 -1.12 20.50
N ARG A 96 -17.41 -2.29 20.27
CA ARG A 96 -17.58 -3.14 19.08
C ARG A 96 -17.47 -2.33 17.78
N ALA A 97 -16.50 -1.43 17.74
CA ALA A 97 -16.28 -0.49 16.65
C ALA A 97 -14.79 -0.14 16.50
N TRP A 98 -14.40 0.30 15.32
CA TRP A 98 -13.10 0.94 15.10
C TRP A 98 -13.08 2.30 15.77
N MET A 99 -12.04 2.55 16.54
CA MET A 99 -11.80 3.83 17.19
C MET A 99 -10.42 4.34 16.84
N ILE A 100 -10.30 5.66 16.74
CA ILE A 100 -8.99 6.30 16.60
C ILE A 100 -8.31 6.32 17.97
N ASN A 101 -7.25 5.54 18.10
CA ASN A 101 -6.33 5.62 19.22
C ASN A 101 -5.26 6.67 18.88
N LYS A 102 -5.29 7.81 19.58
CA LYS A 102 -4.34 8.93 19.37
C LYS A 102 -2.88 8.52 19.55
N GLN A 103 -2.59 7.57 20.45
CA GLN A 103 -1.24 7.03 20.63
C GLN A 103 -0.82 6.18 19.42
N ALA A 104 -1.70 5.29 18.96
CA ALA A 104 -1.42 4.48 17.77
C ALA A 104 -1.27 5.35 16.51
N GLN A 105 -2.05 6.43 16.41
CA GLN A 105 -1.94 7.43 15.34
C GLN A 105 -0.56 8.10 15.37
N PHE A 106 -0.14 8.60 16.54
CA PHE A 106 1.17 9.20 16.74
C PHE A 106 2.31 8.25 16.36
N GLU A 107 2.25 6.99 16.80
CA GLU A 107 3.27 5.98 16.48
C GLU A 107 3.35 5.70 14.97
N TRP A 108 2.19 5.65 14.30
CA TRP A 108 2.14 5.52 12.85
C TRP A 108 2.79 6.72 12.15
N GLU A 109 2.47 7.94 12.57
CA GLU A 109 3.04 9.17 12.00
C GLU A 109 4.56 9.26 12.21
N VAL A 110 5.04 8.93 13.42
CA VAL A 110 6.47 8.82 13.72
C VAL A 110 7.13 7.83 12.77
N SER A 111 6.51 6.66 12.55
CA SER A 111 7.05 5.63 11.66
C SER A 111 7.16 6.13 10.22
N GLN A 112 6.13 6.79 9.70
CA GLN A 112 6.14 7.37 8.34
C GLN A 112 7.21 8.45 8.18
N ILE A 113 7.31 9.37 9.14
CA ILE A 113 8.32 10.44 9.13
C ILE A 113 9.72 9.85 9.22
N ASN A 114 9.92 8.87 10.10
CA ASN A 114 11.21 8.20 10.25
C ASN A 114 11.63 7.52 8.95
N GLU A 115 10.74 6.76 8.31
CA GLU A 115 11.04 6.08 7.05
C GLU A 115 11.31 7.07 5.92
N THR A 116 10.53 8.14 5.81
CA THR A 116 10.74 9.21 4.84
C THR A 116 12.13 9.85 5.01
N ARG A 117 12.48 10.24 6.24
CA ARG A 117 13.80 10.83 6.55
C ARG A 117 14.93 9.86 6.21
N ARG A 118 14.81 8.57 6.58
CA ARG A 118 15.81 7.53 6.25
C ARG A 118 16.03 7.41 4.74
N GLN A 119 14.96 7.38 3.96
CA GLN A 119 15.05 7.32 2.49
C GLN A 119 15.74 8.55 1.90
N LEU A 120 15.45 9.75 2.42
CA LEU A 120 16.08 10.99 1.96
C LEU A 120 17.56 11.06 2.35
N TYR A 121 17.92 10.63 3.57
CA TYR A 121 19.32 10.52 3.98
C TYR A 121 20.08 9.57 3.07
N ALA A 122 19.54 8.38 2.81
CA ALA A 122 20.17 7.39 1.95
C ALA A 122 20.35 7.88 0.50
N LYS A 123 19.46 8.74 0.00
CA LYS A 123 19.51 9.29 -1.37
C LYS A 123 20.47 10.46 -1.53
N VAL A 124 20.66 11.29 -0.49
CA VAL A 124 21.35 12.58 -0.63
C VAL A 124 22.49 12.75 0.36
N VAL A 125 22.24 12.54 1.65
CA VAL A 125 23.24 12.78 2.71
C VAL A 125 24.34 11.72 2.68
N ASP A 126 23.95 10.44 2.65
CA ASP A 126 24.91 9.33 2.71
C ASP A 126 25.87 9.31 1.52
N PRO A 127 25.43 9.52 0.26
CA PRO A 127 26.35 9.60 -0.88
C PRO A 127 27.36 10.75 -0.77
N LEU A 128 26.92 11.94 -0.35
CA LEU A 128 27.81 13.10 -0.17
C LEU A 128 28.87 12.84 0.90
N MET A 129 28.46 12.28 2.04
CA MET A 129 29.37 11.91 3.13
C MET A 129 30.34 10.80 2.72
N ASN A 130 29.88 9.83 1.93
CA ASN A 130 30.73 8.76 1.43
C ASN A 130 31.75 9.28 0.42
N GLU A 131 31.34 10.14 -0.51
CA GLU A 131 32.25 10.77 -1.48
C GLU A 131 33.30 11.63 -0.78
N ALA A 132 32.89 12.45 0.20
CA ALA A 132 33.82 13.23 1.02
C ALA A 132 34.88 12.33 1.70
N ARG A 133 34.47 11.17 2.19
CA ARG A 133 35.39 10.19 2.80
C ARG A 133 36.38 9.65 1.76
N MET A 134 35.91 9.27 0.58
CA MET A 134 36.77 8.76 -0.49
C MET A 134 37.76 9.81 -0.98
N LEU A 135 37.32 11.06 -1.15
CA LEU A 135 38.17 12.17 -1.54
C LEU A 135 39.31 12.41 -0.53
N ARG A 136 39.05 12.29 0.78
CA ARG A 136 40.10 12.37 1.80
C ARG A 136 41.09 11.22 1.74
N LEU A 137 40.64 10.01 1.40
CA LEU A 137 41.52 8.85 1.28
C LEU A 137 42.52 9.01 0.12
N ASN A 138 42.14 9.73 -0.93
CA ASN A 138 43.03 10.03 -2.05
C ASN A 138 44.16 11.01 -1.67
N ASN A 139 44.00 11.76 -0.56
CA ASN A 139 45.01 12.60 0.07
C ASN A 139 45.67 13.65 -0.87
N ASP A 140 44.88 14.19 -1.79
CA ASP A 140 45.25 15.36 -2.60
C ASP A 140 44.56 16.63 -2.09
N ALA A 141 45.16 17.80 -2.36
CA ALA A 141 44.67 19.07 -1.81
C ALA A 141 43.29 19.46 -2.38
N ASP A 142 43.07 19.20 -3.67
CA ASP A 142 41.81 19.52 -4.35
C ASP A 142 40.66 18.63 -3.87
N GLY A 143 40.91 17.34 -3.63
CA GLY A 143 39.93 16.41 -3.10
C GLY A 143 39.58 16.71 -1.65
N ILE A 144 40.55 17.13 -0.82
CA ILE A 144 40.26 17.59 0.55
C ILE A 144 39.32 18.81 0.53
N ALA A 145 39.59 19.80 -0.33
CA ALA A 145 38.72 20.98 -0.45
C ALA A 145 37.31 20.61 -0.97
N GLN A 146 37.21 19.64 -1.89
CA GLN A 146 35.91 19.15 -2.37
C GLN A 146 35.17 18.32 -1.31
N ALA A 147 35.88 17.56 -0.48
CA ALA A 147 35.29 16.81 0.63
C ALA A 147 34.61 17.75 1.64
N GLU A 148 35.24 18.87 1.97
CA GLU A 148 34.65 19.89 2.86
C GLU A 148 33.35 20.47 2.31
N LYS A 149 33.30 20.76 1.00
CA LYS A 149 32.07 21.22 0.34
C LYS A 149 30.95 20.17 0.39
N ASN A 150 31.28 18.91 0.11
CA ASN A 150 30.32 17.81 0.15
C ASN A 150 29.75 17.63 1.57
N GLU A 151 30.57 17.75 2.62
CA GLU A 151 30.10 17.64 4.00
C GLU A 151 29.21 18.82 4.42
N LEU A 152 29.58 20.05 4.05
CA LEU A 152 28.74 21.22 4.30
C LEU A 152 27.37 21.04 3.63
N GLN A 153 27.35 20.61 2.38
CA GLN A 153 26.11 20.34 1.65
C GLN A 153 25.30 19.20 2.31
N ALA A 154 25.95 18.12 2.75
CA ALA A 154 25.29 17.03 3.46
C ALA A 154 24.65 17.50 4.77
N GLN A 155 25.32 18.37 5.53
CA GLN A 155 24.80 18.95 6.77
C GLN A 155 23.61 19.88 6.52
N GLU A 156 23.65 20.67 5.45
CA GLU A 156 22.53 21.51 5.03
C GLU A 156 21.31 20.66 4.69
N TRP A 157 21.48 19.62 3.86
CA TRP A 157 20.41 18.67 3.54
C TRP A 157 19.87 17.97 4.78
N TYR A 158 20.74 17.53 5.69
CA TYR A 158 20.32 16.89 6.93
C TYR A 158 19.42 17.80 7.78
N LYS A 159 19.76 19.10 7.88
CA LYS A 159 18.93 20.08 8.58
C LYS A 159 17.61 20.33 7.84
N GLN A 160 17.66 20.50 6.54
CA GLN A 160 16.49 20.76 5.71
C GLN A 160 15.48 19.61 5.78
N ILE A 161 15.94 18.36 5.68
CA ILE A 161 15.10 17.16 5.82
C ILE A 161 14.37 17.14 7.17
N LYS A 162 15.00 17.63 8.25
CA LYS A 162 14.34 17.70 9.56
C LYS A 162 13.29 18.80 9.64
N ILE A 163 13.54 19.94 8.99
CA ILE A 163 12.61 21.07 8.90
C ILE A 163 11.38 20.68 8.07
N ASP A 164 11.59 20.02 6.94
CA ASP A 164 10.52 19.63 6.00
C ASP A 164 9.67 18.48 6.53
N HIS A 165 10.25 17.64 7.39
CA HIS A 165 9.57 16.48 7.98
C HIS A 165 9.66 16.52 9.51
N PRO A 166 9.06 17.50 10.20
CA PRO A 166 9.15 17.60 11.66
C PRO A 166 8.56 16.38 12.34
N TRP A 167 8.99 16.07 13.57
CA TRP A 167 8.33 15.01 14.35
C TRP A 167 6.90 15.43 14.71
N PRO A 168 5.95 14.48 14.77
CA PRO A 168 4.59 14.80 15.15
C PRO A 168 4.53 15.18 16.64
N GLU A 169 3.48 15.88 17.05
CA GLU A 169 3.27 16.24 18.45
C GLU A 169 2.81 15.00 19.24
N HIS A 170 3.44 14.76 20.38
CA HIS A 170 3.03 13.67 21.25
C HIS A 170 1.62 13.92 21.79
N PRO A 171 0.71 12.94 21.78
CA PRO A 171 -0.60 13.10 22.37
C PRO A 171 -0.43 13.41 23.86
N GLN A 172 -1.04 14.49 24.33
CA GLN A 172 -1.00 14.84 25.75
C GLN A 172 -1.68 13.70 26.54
N LEU A 173 -0.96 13.15 27.53
CA LEU A 173 -1.59 12.28 28.52
C LEU A 173 -2.62 13.14 29.24
N GLU A 174 -3.91 12.84 29.06
CA GLU A 174 -4.96 13.48 29.83
C GLU A 174 -4.69 13.17 31.31
N THR A 175 -4.09 14.12 32.02
CA THR A 175 -3.96 14.06 33.46
C THR A 175 -5.37 14.14 34.03
N GLN A 176 -5.95 12.98 34.37
CA GLN A 176 -7.16 12.92 35.17
C GLN A 176 -6.85 13.58 36.52
N THR A 177 -7.20 14.85 36.66
CA THR A 177 -7.30 15.50 37.97
C THR A 177 -8.51 14.92 38.67
N THR A 178 -8.23 14.05 39.65
CA THR A 178 -9.14 13.57 40.69
C THR A 178 -9.64 14.71 41.57
#